data_AF-A0AA88RPE7-F1
#
_entry.id   AF-A0AA88RPE7-F1
#
_cell.length_a   1.000
_cell.length_b   1.000
_cell.length_c   1.000
_cell.angle_alpha   90.00
_cell.angle_beta   90.00
_cell.angle_gamma   90.00
#
_symmetry.space_group_name_H-M   'P 1'
#
loop_
_entity.id
_entity.type
_entity.pdbx_description
1 polymer ?
#
loop_
_entity_poly.entity_id
_entity_poly.type
_entity_poly.pdbx_seq_one_letter_code
_entity_poly.pdbx_strand_id
1 'polypeptide(L)' 'MGIAVPLFLDDREYSVPMATTDRCLVASTNSGCKAIFLKDGMTKALIPSRGSAPPVGLPI' A
#
# COMPACT_ATOMS: atom_id res chain seq x y z
N MET A 1 8.91 -7.42 11.23
CA MET A 1 8.49 -6.18 10.54
C MET A 1 9.21 -6.13 9.21
N GLY A 2 8.48 -5.97 8.10
CA GLY A 2 9.06 -5.90 6.75
C GLY A 2 8.69 -4.58 6.08
N ILE A 3 9.52 -4.13 5.15
CA ILE A 3 9.24 -2.97 4.30
C ILE A 3 9.19 -3.49 2.85
N ALA A 4 8.16 -3.16 2.09
CA ALA A 4 8.14 -3.46 0.66
C ALA A 4 9.10 -2.51 -0.07
N VAL A 5 9.84 -3.01 -1.08
CA VAL A 5 10.54 -2.13 -2.04
C VAL A 5 9.59 -1.07 -2.58
N PRO A 6 10.13 0.10 -2.99
CA PRO A 6 9.31 1.22 -3.43
C PRO A 6 8.28 0.80 -4.49
N LEU A 7 7.01 1.03 -4.15
CA LEU A 7 5.91 0.97 -5.10
C LEU A 7 5.99 2.21 -5.99
N PHE A 8 6.15 2.01 -7.29
CA PHE A 8 6.18 3.12 -8.26
C PHE A 8 4.77 3.41 -8.76
N LEU A 9 4.23 4.54 -8.32
CA LEU A 9 2.82 4.86 -8.40
C LEU A 9 2.61 6.34 -8.70
N ASP A 10 2.03 6.68 -9.86
CA ASP A 10 2.03 8.02 -10.48
C ASP A 10 3.41 8.72 -10.40
N ASP A 11 4.42 8.12 -11.05
CA ASP A 11 5.78 8.68 -11.13
C ASP A 11 6.48 8.93 -9.78
N ARG A 12 6.01 8.31 -8.70
CA ARG A 12 6.59 8.44 -7.36
C ARG A 12 6.79 7.09 -6.69
N GLU A 13 7.88 7.01 -5.95
CA GLU A 13 8.25 5.84 -5.17
C GLU A 13 7.69 5.92 -3.74
N TYR A 14 7.02 4.85 -3.29
CA TYR A 14 6.46 4.74 -1.94
C TYR A 14 6.96 3.50 -1.23
N SER A 15 7.63 3.66 -0.09
CA SER A 15 7.98 2.55 0.81
C SER A 15 6.82 2.24 1.74
N VAL A 16 6.27 1.03 1.63
CA VAL A 16 5.12 0.61 2.45
C VAL A 16 5.58 -0.25 3.63
N PRO A 17 5.34 0.19 4.88
CA PRO A 17 5.58 -0.66 6.04
C PRO A 17 4.55 -1.80 6.08
N MET A 18 5.02 -3.04 6.21
CA MET A 18 4.17 -4.23 6.33
C MET A 18 4.25 -4.84 7.73
N ALA A 19 3.11 -4.84 8.42
CA ALA A 19 2.92 -5.48 9.72
C ALA A 19 2.54 -6.96 9.55
N THR A 20 3.42 -7.75 8.91
CA THR A 20 3.28 -9.21 8.78
C THR A 20 4.50 -9.92 9.36
N THR A 21 4.31 -11.13 9.87
CA THR A 21 5.38 -12.06 10.26
C THR A 21 5.76 -13.01 9.13
N ASP A 22 4.93 -13.09 8.07
CA ASP A 22 5.20 -13.93 6.92
C ASP A 22 6.20 -13.28 5.96
N ARG A 23 7.43 -13.81 5.97
CA ARG A 23 8.53 -13.33 5.11
C ARG A 23 8.31 -13.64 3.63
N CYS A 24 7.58 -14.70 3.30
CA CYS A 24 7.30 -15.08 1.92
C CYS A 24 6.34 -14.07 1.28
N LEU A 25 5.35 -13.59 2.05
CA LEU A 25 4.45 -12.53 1.65
C LEU A 25 5.23 -11.24 1.33
N VAL A 26 6.11 -10.81 2.24
CA VAL A 26 6.97 -9.63 2.02
C VAL A 26 7.80 -9.79 0.75
N ALA A 27 8.44 -10.95 0.55
CA ALA A 27 9.26 -11.22 -0.63
C ALA A 27 8.44 -11.28 -1.93
N SER A 28 7.25 -11.87 -1.89
CA SER A 28 6.33 -11.96 -3.04
C SER A 28 5.86 -10.57 -3.47
N THR A 29 5.41 -9.74 -2.51
CA THR A 29 5.06 -8.34 -2.77
C THR A 29 6.25 -7.58 -3.36
N ASN A 30 7.45 -7.78 -2.81
CA ASN A 30 8.67 -7.14 -3.29
C ASN A 30 8.98 -7.44 -4.77
N SER A 31 8.84 -8.71 -5.16
CA SER A 31 9.03 -9.15 -6.54
C SER A 31 7.98 -8.54 -7.48
N GLY A 32 6.71 -8.49 -7.05
CA GLY A 32 5.63 -7.84 -7.80
C GLY A 32 5.86 -6.33 -7.99
N CYS A 33 6.28 -5.63 -6.93
CA CYS A 33 6.61 -4.20 -7.00
C CYS A 33 7.73 -3.93 -8.01
N LYS A 34 8.76 -4.78 -8.05
CA LYS A 34 9.85 -4.70 -9.03
C LYS A 34 9.36 -4.93 -10.47
N ALA A 35 8.42 -5.85 -10.68
CA ALA A 35 7.82 -6.07 -11.99
C ALA A 35 7.04 -4.84 -12.47
N ILE A 36 6.31 -4.16 -11.59
CA ILE A 36 5.59 -2.92 -11.87
C ILE A 36 6.58 -1.78 -12.16
N PHE A 37 7.67 -1.66 -11.39
CA PHE A 37 8.73 -0.69 -11.62
C PHE A 37 9.36 -0.82 -13.02
N LEU A 38 9.61 -2.04 -13.48
CA LEU A 38 10.14 -2.32 -14.83
C LEU A 38 9.15 -2.02 -15.97
N LYS A 39 7.87 -1.80 -15.64
CA LYS A 39 6.77 -1.58 -16.59
C LYS A 39 6.33 -0.10 -16.63
N ASP A 40 7.21 0.82 -16.26
CA ASP A 40 6.93 2.26 -16.11
C ASP A 40 5.91 2.60 -15.01
N GLY A 41 5.66 1.69 -14.07
CA GLY A 41 4.85 1.95 -12.87
C GLY A 41 3.37 1.62 -13.00
N MET A 42 2.60 2.21 -12.09
CA MET A 42 1.15 2.04 -12.01
C MET A 42 0.47 3.39 -11.77
N THR A 43 -0.77 3.54 -12.22
CA THR A 43 -1.60 4.72 -11.95
C THR A 43 -2.67 4.39 -10.92
N LYS A 44 -2.93 5.29 -9.96
CA LYS A 44 -4.09 5.16 -9.07
C LYS A 44 -5.28 5.98 -9.55
N ALA A 45 -6.48 5.42 -9.40
CA ALA A 45 -7.73 6.15 -9.53
C ALA A 45 -8.47 6.12 -8.20
N LEU A 46 -8.79 7.29 -7.64
CA LEU A 46 -9.59 7.37 -6.42
C LEU A 46 -11.06 7.23 -6.79
N ILE A 47 -11.69 6.16 -6.33
CA ILE A 47 -13.13 5.96 -6.41
C ILE A 47 -13.73 6.45 -5.09
N PRO A 48 -14.67 7.41 -5.09
CA PRO A 48 -15.26 7.91 -3.86
C PRO A 48 -16.01 6.79 -3.14
N SER A 49 -15.51 6.40 -1.97
CA SER A 49 -16.20 5.48 -1.06
C SER A 49 -16.96 6.28 -0.01
N ARG A 50 -18.20 5.89 0.29
CA ARG A 50 -18.98 6.48 1.37
C ARG A 50 -18.77 5.67 2.65
N GLY A 51 -18.02 6.21 3.59
CA GLY A 51 -17.94 5.68 4.96
C GLY A 51 -19.06 6.28 5.81
N SER A 52 -19.95 5.45 6.35
CA SER A 52 -20.95 5.88 7.33
C SER A 52 -20.51 5.46 8.74
N ALA A 53 -19.88 6.37 9.47
CA ALA A 53 -19.69 6.23 10.91
C ALA A 53 -20.31 7.46 11.58
N PRO A 54 -21.41 7.34 12.35
CA PRO A 54 -21.91 8.44 13.15
C PRO A 54 -20.89 8.76 14.26
N PRO A 55 -20.68 10.03 14.60
CA PRO A 55 -19.82 10.40 15.73
C PRO A 55 -20.45 9.89 17.02
N VAL A 56 -19.85 8.86 17.62
CA VAL A 56 -20.20 8.41 18.97
C VAL A 56 -19.40 9.28 19.93
N GLY A 57 -20.04 10.31 20.49
CA GLY A 57 -19.48 11.12 21.56
C GLY A 57 -19.33 10.28 22.82
N LEU A 58 -18.09 9.95 23.21
CA LEU A 58 -17.82 9.46 24.55
C LEU A 58 -17.82 10.65 25.52
N PRO A 59 -18.55 10.58 26.65
CA PRO A 59 -18.45 11.60 27.68
C PRO A 59 -17.05 11.58 28.28
N ILE A 60 -16.48 12.79 28.38
CA ILE A 60 -15.26 13.11 29.15
C ILE A 60 -15.40 12.74 30.62
#